data_AF-A0A1F5V2S2-F1
#
_entry.id   AF-A0A1F5V2S2-F1
#
_cell.length_a   1.000
_cell.length_b   1.000
_cell.length_c   1.000
_cell.angle_alpha   90.00
_cell.angle_beta   90.00
_cell.angle_gamma   90.00
#
_symmetry.space_group_name_H-M   'P 1'
#
loop_
_entity.id
_entity.type
_entity.pdbx_description
1 polymer ?
#
loop_
_entity_poly.entity_id
_entity_poly.type
_entity_poly.pdbx_seq_one_letter_code
_entity_poly.pdbx_strand_id
1 'polypeptide(L)'
;MNTGNEPFLTSIEKLWQEYRVFRAMLQEYGTLRNEIIRCIKHQHRVLVVESAAILGAVVAMAIKDNLVQGVIFIGIPPVFIVLTSLWVIEQSRMMRAGNYLQCLEVLINRELGKPHLFWENWLRQSRPRISAYHYLAQTIGVFGILIVMDIIGIVGMLWTSDRILPGQIGITLFTILAVIYISTSIFVIVLVFLTLVHKQQPIEEFMTSREKIRR
;
A
#
# COMPACT_ATOMS: atom_id res chain seq x y z
N MET A 1 6.97 17.67 62.82
CA MET A 1 7.12 18.37 61.53
C MET A 1 8.03 17.53 60.67
N ASN A 2 7.49 16.91 59.61
CA ASN A 2 8.15 15.86 58.83
C ASN A 2 8.26 16.31 57.37
N THR A 3 9.07 17.35 57.12
CA THR A 3 9.18 18.04 55.81
C THR A 3 10.31 17.51 54.94
N GLY A 4 11.04 16.48 55.36
CA GLY A 4 12.23 15.97 54.64
C GLY A 4 11.96 15.05 53.44
N ASN A 5 10.76 14.48 53.32
CA ASN A 5 10.48 13.40 52.34
C ASN A 5 9.73 13.84 51.08
N GLU A 6 9.12 15.02 51.06
CA GLU A 6 8.39 15.53 49.88
C GLU A 6 9.24 15.67 48.60
N PRO A 7 10.50 16.15 48.63
CA PRO A 7 11.31 16.24 47.41
C PRO A 7 11.72 14.87 46.84
N PHE A 8 11.77 13.83 47.69
CA PHE A 8 12.10 12.48 47.27
C PHE A 8 10.91 11.78 46.59
N LEU A 9 9.72 11.87 47.18
CA LEU A 9 8.50 11.27 46.62
C LEU A 9 8.14 11.88 45.26
N THR A 10 8.24 13.21 45.12
CA THR A 10 8.01 13.91 43.85
C THR A 10 9.00 13.48 42.75
N SER A 11 10.25 13.23 43.12
CA SER A 11 11.27 12.70 42.19
C SER A 11 10.94 11.29 41.71
N ILE A 12 10.48 10.42 42.60
CA ILE A 12 10.06 9.05 42.26
C ILE A 12 8.85 9.06 41.34
N GLU A 13 7.82 9.86 41.63
CA GLU A 13 6.61 9.95 40.81
C GLU A 13 6.94 10.42 39.38
N LYS A 14 7.83 11.39 39.26
CA LYS A 14 8.31 11.88 37.95
C LYS A 14 8.99 10.77 37.15
N LEU A 15 9.91 10.02 37.78
CA LEU A 15 10.60 8.89 37.13
C LEU A 15 9.63 7.79 36.69
N TRP A 16 8.63 7.47 37.53
CA TRP A 16 7.59 6.50 37.17
C TRP A 16 6.75 6.99 36.00
N GLN A 17 6.45 8.28 35.92
CA GLN A 17 5.71 8.86 34.81
C GLN A 17 6.51 8.77 33.50
N GLU A 18 7.78 9.15 33.53
CA GLU A 18 8.69 9.06 32.37
C GLU A 18 8.83 7.61 31.90
N TYR A 19 9.03 6.66 32.83
CA TYR A 19 9.10 5.23 32.51
C TYR A 19 7.81 4.72 31.85
N ARG A 20 6.63 5.11 32.36
CA ARG A 20 5.33 4.72 31.78
C ARG A 20 5.16 5.24 30.35
N VAL A 21 5.51 6.50 30.11
CA VAL A 21 5.43 7.11 28.77
C VAL A 21 6.40 6.42 27.81
N PHE A 22 7.64 6.19 28.23
CA PHE A 22 8.63 5.48 27.42
C PHE A 22 8.18 4.07 27.05
N ARG A 23 7.65 3.32 28.03
CA ARG A 23 7.12 1.97 27.80
C ARG A 23 5.95 1.98 26.80
N ALA A 24 5.04 2.96 26.91
CA ALA A 24 3.93 3.12 25.98
C ALA A 24 4.43 3.39 24.55
N MET A 25 5.43 4.25 24.37
CA MET A 25 6.03 4.51 23.05
C MET A 25 6.66 3.26 22.44
N LEU A 26 7.37 2.45 23.24
CA LEU A 26 7.99 1.21 22.77
C LEU A 26 6.94 0.15 22.39
N GLN A 27 5.84 0.06 23.15
CA GLN A 27 4.72 -0.82 22.83
C GLN A 27 4.03 -0.39 21.52
N GLU A 28 3.81 0.91 21.33
CA GLU A 28 3.25 1.45 20.10
C GLU A 28 4.17 1.17 18.90
N TYR A 29 5.47 1.38 19.07
CA TYR A 29 6.49 1.05 18.07
C TYR A 29 6.41 -0.42 17.64
N GLY A 30 6.33 -1.33 18.61
CA GLY A 30 6.18 -2.77 18.35
C GLY A 30 4.86 -3.10 17.62
N THR A 31 3.78 -2.43 17.97
CA THR A 31 2.46 -2.61 17.36
C THR A 31 2.46 -2.18 15.89
N LEU A 32 3.00 -1.00 15.58
CA LEU A 32 3.11 -0.50 14.21
C LEU A 32 4.04 -1.33 13.34
N ARG A 33 5.17 -1.80 13.90
CA ARG A 33 6.06 -2.72 13.18
C ARG A 33 5.35 -4.02 12.83
N ASN A 34 4.55 -4.55 13.75
CA ASN A 34 3.73 -5.73 13.50
C ASN A 34 2.63 -5.45 12.46
N GLU A 35 2.04 -4.26 12.45
CA GLU A 35 1.09 -3.83 11.42
C GLU A 35 1.75 -3.82 10.03
N ILE A 36 2.92 -3.19 9.88
CA ILE A 36 3.71 -3.18 8.63
C ILE A 36 3.97 -4.61 8.16
N ILE A 37 4.43 -5.50 9.05
CA ILE A 37 4.68 -6.91 8.70
C ILE A 37 3.39 -7.61 8.24
N ARG A 38 2.24 -7.31 8.86
CA ARG A 38 0.94 -7.85 8.42
C ARG A 38 0.54 -7.32 7.05
N CYS A 39 0.75 -6.04 6.77
CA CYS A 39 0.51 -5.46 5.45
C CYS A 39 1.35 -6.15 4.37
N ILE A 40 2.65 -6.34 4.61
CA ILE A 40 3.55 -7.04 3.69
C ILE A 40 3.06 -8.48 3.43
N LYS A 41 2.68 -9.21 4.48
CA LYS A 41 2.10 -10.56 4.34
C LYS A 41 0.81 -10.56 3.53
N HIS A 42 -0.05 -9.55 3.71
CA HIS A 42 -1.29 -9.43 2.96
C HIS A 42 -1.02 -9.13 1.48
N GLN A 43 -0.11 -8.20 1.16
CA GLN A 43 0.32 -7.90 -0.20
C GLN A 43 0.85 -9.14 -0.92
N HIS A 44 1.67 -9.95 -0.24
CA HIS A 44 2.14 -11.21 -0.81
C HIS A 44 1.00 -12.17 -1.13
N ARG A 45 -0.01 -12.29 -0.25
CA ARG A 45 -1.19 -13.13 -0.54
C ARG A 45 -1.97 -12.61 -1.74
N VAL A 46 -2.18 -11.29 -1.83
CA VAL A 46 -2.85 -10.67 -2.98
C VAL A 46 -2.09 -11.01 -4.27
N LEU A 47 -0.77 -10.87 -4.29
CA LEU A 47 0.06 -11.18 -5.45
C LEU A 47 0.02 -12.67 -5.84
N VAL A 48 -0.05 -13.58 -4.87
CA VAL A 48 -0.25 -15.02 -5.13
C VAL A 48 -1.62 -15.29 -5.75
N VAL A 49 -2.67 -14.64 -5.27
CA VAL A 49 -4.02 -14.77 -5.85
C VAL A 49 -4.08 -14.17 -7.26
N GLU A 50 -3.45 -13.01 -7.48
CA GLU A 50 -3.33 -12.39 -8.79
C GLU A 50 -2.59 -13.32 -9.76
N SER A 51 -1.42 -13.83 -9.40
CA SER A 51 -0.67 -14.77 -10.25
C SER A 51 -1.43 -16.06 -10.56
N ALA A 52 -2.19 -16.60 -9.59
CA ALA A 52 -3.08 -17.73 -9.82
C ALA A 52 -4.23 -17.38 -10.81
N ALA A 53 -4.78 -16.17 -10.75
CA ALA A 53 -5.77 -15.70 -11.70
C ALA A 53 -5.20 -15.56 -13.12
N ILE A 54 -3.97 -15.04 -13.27
CA ILE A 54 -3.26 -15.02 -14.58
C ILE A 54 -3.08 -16.43 -15.11
N LEU A 55 -2.58 -17.36 -14.27
CA LEU A 55 -2.35 -18.73 -14.70
C LEU A 55 -3.66 -19.42 -15.10
N GLY A 56 -4.74 -19.19 -14.35
CA GLY A 56 -6.08 -19.65 -14.69
C GLY A 56 -6.56 -19.10 -16.02
N ALA A 57 -6.30 -17.82 -16.32
CA ALA A 57 -6.57 -17.22 -17.62
C ALA A 57 -5.84 -17.92 -18.76
N VAL A 58 -4.54 -18.17 -18.58
CA VAL A 58 -3.71 -18.85 -19.57
C VAL A 58 -4.20 -20.27 -19.82
N VAL A 59 -4.54 -21.01 -18.77
CA VAL A 59 -5.12 -22.36 -18.89
C VAL A 59 -6.48 -22.32 -19.57
N ALA A 60 -7.30 -21.30 -19.30
CA ALA A 60 -8.58 -21.13 -19.96
C ALA A 60 -8.46 -20.94 -21.48
N MET A 61 -7.33 -20.40 -21.96
CA MET A 61 -7.05 -20.31 -23.40
C MET A 61 -6.94 -21.67 -24.09
N ALA A 62 -6.63 -22.73 -23.34
CA ALA A 62 -6.56 -24.10 -23.86
C ALA A 62 -7.91 -24.84 -23.85
N ILE A 63 -8.95 -24.26 -23.23
CA ILE A 63 -10.28 -24.85 -23.17
C ILE A 63 -10.96 -24.68 -24.54
N LYS A 64 -11.51 -25.76 -25.11
CA LYS A 64 -12.20 -25.73 -26.41
C LYS A 64 -13.61 -25.13 -26.36
N ASP A 65 -14.18 -25.03 -25.16
CA ASP A 65 -15.50 -24.45 -24.94
C ASP A 65 -15.42 -22.91 -24.96
N ASN A 66 -15.92 -22.32 -26.05
CA ASN A 66 -15.93 -20.88 -26.25
C ASN A 66 -16.74 -20.13 -25.18
N LEU A 67 -17.80 -20.74 -24.62
CA LEU A 67 -18.62 -20.09 -23.59
C LEU A 67 -17.86 -19.98 -22.28
N VAL A 68 -17.27 -21.09 -21.82
CA VAL A 68 -16.46 -21.13 -20.59
C VAL A 68 -15.28 -20.18 -20.70
N GLN A 69 -14.60 -20.20 -21.85
CA GLN A 69 -13.48 -19.32 -22.13
C GLN A 69 -13.89 -17.84 -22.12
N GLY A 70 -15.04 -17.49 -22.71
CA GLY A 70 -15.56 -16.13 -22.69
C GLY A 70 -15.93 -15.62 -21.32
N VAL A 71 -16.60 -16.46 -20.51
CA VAL A 71 -16.94 -16.11 -19.12
C VAL A 71 -15.67 -15.81 -18.32
N ILE A 72 -14.61 -16.61 -18.51
CA ILE A 72 -13.33 -16.41 -17.83
C ILE A 72 -12.68 -15.09 -18.27
N PHE A 73 -12.59 -14.83 -19.58
CA PHE A 73 -12.01 -13.57 -20.08
C PHE A 73 -12.76 -12.33 -19.66
N ILE A 74 -14.08 -12.38 -19.53
CA ILE A 74 -14.89 -11.27 -19.03
C ILE A 74 -14.71 -11.11 -17.51
N GLY A 75 -14.56 -12.21 -16.77
CA GLY A 75 -14.46 -12.20 -15.30
C GLY A 75 -13.08 -11.84 -14.74
N ILE A 76 -11.99 -12.12 -15.47
CA ILE A 76 -10.63 -11.85 -15.00
C ILE A 76 -10.35 -10.36 -14.76
N PRO A 77 -10.64 -9.45 -15.70
CA PRO A 77 -10.24 -8.06 -15.53
C PRO A 77 -10.84 -7.35 -14.30
N PRO A 78 -12.14 -7.49 -13.94
CA PRO A 78 -12.66 -6.91 -12.71
C PRO A 78 -12.04 -7.54 -11.45
N VAL A 79 -11.68 -8.82 -11.48
CA VAL A 79 -10.94 -9.46 -10.37
C VAL A 79 -9.58 -8.82 -10.18
N PHE A 80 -8.84 -8.56 -11.27
CA PHE A 80 -7.55 -7.86 -11.22
C PHE A 80 -7.67 -6.47 -10.62
N ILE A 81 -8.66 -5.69 -11.07
CA ILE A 81 -8.93 -4.35 -10.55
C ILE A 81 -9.13 -4.37 -9.03
N VAL A 82 -9.94 -5.31 -8.52
CA VAL A 82 -10.20 -5.43 -7.08
C VAL A 82 -8.94 -5.81 -6.32
N LEU A 83 -8.18 -6.79 -6.82
CA LEU A 83 -6.94 -7.25 -6.18
C LEU A 83 -5.88 -6.16 -6.15
N THR A 84 -5.67 -5.46 -7.26
CA THR A 84 -4.73 -4.34 -7.32
C THR A 84 -5.16 -3.21 -6.39
N SER A 85 -6.46 -2.90 -6.30
CA SER A 85 -6.97 -1.90 -5.37
C SER A 85 -6.69 -2.27 -3.91
N LEU A 86 -6.89 -3.54 -3.53
CA LEU A 86 -6.53 -4.05 -2.20
C LEU A 86 -5.02 -3.92 -1.95
N TRP A 87 -4.20 -4.24 -2.95
CA TRP A 87 -2.75 -4.09 -2.85
C TRP A 87 -2.34 -2.63 -2.60
N VAL A 88 -2.94 -1.67 -3.32
CA VAL A 88 -2.68 -0.22 -3.15
C VAL A 88 -3.11 0.27 -1.76
N ILE A 89 -4.25 -0.17 -1.25
CA ILE A 89 -4.72 0.18 0.11
C ILE A 89 -3.71 -0.28 1.16
N GLU A 90 -3.20 -1.49 1.02
CA GLU A 90 -2.20 -2.06 1.92
C GLU A 90 -0.86 -1.32 1.84
N GLN A 91 -0.44 -0.90 0.64
CA GLN A 91 0.74 -0.03 0.46
C GLN A 91 0.56 1.29 1.20
N SER A 92 -0.60 1.94 1.04
CA SER A 92 -0.91 3.19 1.73
C SER A 92 -0.92 3.03 3.26
N ARG A 93 -1.50 1.94 3.79
CA ARG A 93 -1.49 1.64 5.22
C ARG A 93 -0.05 1.47 5.74
N MET A 94 0.78 0.72 5.02
CA MET A 94 2.19 0.54 5.35
C MET A 94 2.97 1.86 5.35
N MET A 95 2.75 2.73 4.35
CA MET A 95 3.41 4.05 4.28
C MET A 95 3.02 4.94 5.46
N ARG A 96 1.73 4.98 5.84
CA ARG A 96 1.27 5.74 7.00
C ARG A 96 1.87 5.23 8.31
N ALA A 97 1.88 3.91 8.51
CA ALA A 97 2.49 3.29 9.67
C ALA A 97 3.99 3.60 9.73
N GLY A 98 4.72 3.52 8.60
CA GLY A 98 6.13 3.87 8.52
C GLY A 98 6.43 5.33 8.84
N ASN A 99 5.59 6.27 8.36
CA ASN A 99 5.71 7.69 8.69
C ASN A 99 5.56 7.94 10.20
N TYR A 100 4.56 7.32 10.83
CA TYR A 100 4.35 7.47 12.27
C TYR A 100 5.45 6.78 13.08
N LEU A 101 5.91 5.61 12.63
CA LEU A 101 7.05 4.89 13.22
C LEU A 101 8.30 5.78 13.26
N GLN A 102 8.57 6.51 12.19
CA GLN A 102 9.69 7.45 12.14
C GLN A 102 9.59 8.53 13.22
N CYS A 103 8.41 9.12 13.41
CA CYS A 103 8.17 10.10 14.47
C CYS A 103 8.44 9.49 15.86
N LEU A 104 8.01 8.24 16.10
CA LEU A 104 8.30 7.54 17.35
C LEU A 104 9.80 7.29 17.54
N GLU A 105 10.54 6.90 16.49
CA GLU A 105 12.00 6.71 16.59
C GLU A 105 12.71 8.00 17.02
N VAL A 106 12.33 9.15 16.44
CA VAL A 106 12.89 10.45 16.81
C VAL A 106 12.58 10.78 18.27
N LEU A 107 11.34 10.54 18.72
CA LEU A 107 10.94 10.78 20.11
C LEU A 107 11.68 9.86 21.08
N ILE A 108 11.75 8.57 20.80
CA ILE A 108 12.46 7.59 21.64
C ILE A 108 13.95 7.93 21.74
N ASN A 109 14.60 8.26 20.63
CA ASN A 109 16.02 8.65 20.63
C ASN A 109 16.26 9.93 21.42
N ARG A 110 15.32 10.90 21.35
CA ARG A 110 15.39 12.14 22.12
C ARG A 110 15.33 11.86 23.62
N GLU A 111 14.41 11.01 24.06
CA GLU A 111 14.29 10.62 25.48
C GLU A 111 15.51 9.82 25.97
N LEU A 112 16.13 9.02 25.10
CA LEU A 112 17.36 8.27 25.42
C LEU A 112 18.65 9.09 25.31
N GLY A 113 18.58 10.32 24.79
CA GLY A 113 19.73 11.21 24.58
C GLY A 113 20.76 10.72 23.54
N LYS A 114 20.51 9.58 22.86
CA LYS A 114 21.38 8.97 21.85
C LYS A 114 20.54 8.23 20.80
N PRO A 115 21.02 8.12 19.54
CA PRO A 115 20.34 7.38 18.50
C PRO A 115 20.44 5.86 18.75
N HIS A 116 19.34 5.24 19.19
CA HIS A 116 19.23 3.78 19.38
C HIS A 116 18.35 3.12 18.32
N LEU A 117 17.30 3.81 17.87
CA LEU A 117 16.41 3.37 16.79
C LEU A 117 16.64 4.24 15.56
N PHE A 118 17.20 3.66 14.51
CA PHE A 118 17.63 4.45 13.34
C PHE A 118 17.19 3.86 12.02
N TRP A 119 16.50 2.72 11.98
CA TRP A 119 16.24 2.03 10.71
C TRP A 119 15.42 2.90 9.75
N GLU A 120 14.29 3.44 10.19
CA GLU A 120 13.41 4.24 9.33
C GLU A 120 14.04 5.61 9.02
N ASN A 121 14.70 6.19 10.02
CA ASN A 121 15.45 7.45 9.84
C ASN A 121 16.62 7.29 8.86
N TRP A 122 17.39 6.22 8.95
CA TRP A 122 18.49 5.88 8.05
C TRP A 122 17.95 5.67 6.64
N LEU A 123 16.89 4.88 6.45
CA LEU A 123 16.30 4.63 5.14
C LEU A 123 15.92 5.93 4.41
N ARG A 124 15.42 6.93 5.15
CA ARG A 124 14.93 8.20 4.60
C ARG A 124 16.00 9.29 4.49
N GLN A 125 16.92 9.36 5.45
CA GLN A 125 18.01 10.35 5.47
C GLN A 125 19.17 9.93 4.58
N SER A 126 19.53 8.65 4.59
CA SER A 126 20.65 8.16 3.80
C SER A 126 20.40 8.24 2.32
N ARG A 127 19.15 8.56 1.89
CA ARG A 127 18.67 8.63 0.49
C ARG A 127 19.67 7.85 -0.36
N PRO A 128 19.76 6.51 -0.18
CA PRO A 128 20.60 5.73 -1.09
C PRO A 128 20.23 6.29 -2.46
N ARG A 129 21.22 6.65 -3.30
CA ARG A 129 20.94 7.24 -4.61
C ARG A 129 20.15 6.19 -5.39
N ILE A 130 18.84 6.16 -5.13
CA ILE A 130 17.88 5.29 -5.76
C ILE A 130 17.86 5.90 -7.13
N SER A 131 18.50 5.17 -8.04
CA SER A 131 18.69 5.66 -9.39
C SER A 131 17.32 6.01 -9.95
N ALA A 132 17.28 7.02 -10.84
CA ALA A 132 16.06 7.32 -11.57
C ALA A 132 15.47 6.06 -12.24
N TYR A 133 16.35 5.11 -12.62
CA TYR A 133 15.98 3.80 -13.14
C TYR A 133 15.16 2.94 -12.18
N HIS A 134 15.35 3.03 -10.86
CA HIS A 134 14.53 2.26 -9.92
C HIS A 134 13.10 2.80 -9.86
N TYR A 135 12.92 4.12 -9.76
CA TYR A 135 11.60 4.74 -9.82
C TYR A 135 10.93 4.51 -11.17
N LEU A 136 11.70 4.60 -12.26
CA LEU A 136 11.22 4.30 -13.60
C LEU A 136 10.80 2.84 -13.72
N ALA A 137 11.60 1.88 -13.24
CA ALA A 137 11.27 0.45 -13.27
C ALA A 137 10.03 0.14 -12.43
N GLN A 138 9.85 0.77 -11.27
CA GLN A 138 8.65 0.62 -10.45
C GLN A 138 7.42 1.19 -11.16
N THR A 139 7.55 2.37 -11.76
CA THR A 139 6.49 3.04 -12.52
C THR A 139 6.09 2.19 -13.73
N ILE A 140 7.07 1.77 -14.54
CA ILE A 140 6.87 0.89 -15.70
C ILE A 140 6.30 -0.45 -15.26
N GLY A 141 6.75 -1.02 -14.14
CA GLY A 141 6.24 -2.28 -13.63
C GLY A 141 4.75 -2.21 -13.31
N VAL A 142 4.34 -1.20 -12.53
CA VAL A 142 2.94 -1.06 -12.12
C VAL A 142 2.05 -0.67 -13.31
N PHE A 143 2.39 0.38 -14.07
CA PHE A 143 1.57 0.80 -15.20
C PHE A 143 1.63 -0.19 -16.37
N GLY A 144 2.78 -0.80 -16.61
CA GLY A 144 2.96 -1.78 -17.67
C GLY A 144 2.14 -3.03 -17.42
N ILE A 145 2.10 -3.55 -16.19
CA ILE A 145 1.24 -4.68 -15.85
C ILE A 145 -0.23 -4.34 -16.08
N LEU A 146 -0.70 -3.16 -15.63
CA LEU A 146 -2.08 -2.73 -15.83
C LEU A 146 -2.42 -2.61 -17.32
N ILE A 147 -1.58 -1.97 -18.12
CA ILE A 147 -1.79 -1.81 -19.56
C ILE A 147 -1.78 -3.17 -20.28
N VAL A 148 -0.86 -4.06 -19.94
CA VAL A 148 -0.79 -5.40 -20.55
C VAL A 148 -2.05 -6.20 -20.22
N MET A 149 -2.52 -6.15 -18.97
CA MET A 149 -3.78 -6.80 -18.59
C MET A 149 -4.98 -6.18 -19.30
N ASP A 150 -4.98 -4.86 -19.50
CA ASP A 150 -6.01 -4.18 -20.29
C ASP A 150 -6.05 -4.67 -21.73
N ILE A 151 -4.89 -4.79 -22.36
CA ILE A 151 -4.78 -5.30 -23.73
C ILE A 151 -5.26 -6.76 -23.78
N ILE A 152 -4.85 -7.61 -22.84
CA ILE A 152 -5.28 -9.01 -22.78
C ILE A 152 -6.80 -9.11 -22.61
N GLY A 153 -7.39 -8.30 -21.72
CA GLY A 153 -8.83 -8.25 -21.49
C GLY A 153 -9.59 -7.83 -22.75
N ILE A 154 -9.17 -6.75 -23.41
CA ILE A 154 -9.80 -6.25 -24.63
C ILE A 154 -9.69 -7.26 -25.78
N VAL A 155 -8.50 -7.83 -25.99
CA VAL A 155 -8.27 -8.85 -27.03
C VAL A 155 -9.11 -10.11 -26.75
N GLY A 156 -9.16 -10.56 -25.49
CA GLY A 156 -10.00 -11.68 -25.08
C GLY A 156 -11.50 -11.42 -25.31
N MET A 157 -11.97 -10.22 -24.98
CA MET A 157 -13.36 -9.82 -25.25
C MET A 157 -13.67 -9.76 -26.75
N LEU A 158 -12.78 -9.22 -27.59
CA LEU A 158 -12.96 -9.19 -29.05
C LEU A 158 -12.98 -10.61 -29.65
N TRP A 159 -12.11 -11.49 -29.16
CA TRP A 159 -12.05 -12.86 -29.66
C TRP A 159 -13.26 -13.70 -29.27
N THR A 160 -13.91 -13.37 -28.15
CA THR A 160 -15.09 -14.08 -27.62
C THR A 160 -16.41 -13.51 -28.14
N SER A 161 -16.49 -12.21 -28.43
CA SER A 161 -17.72 -11.56 -28.93
C SER A 161 -18.22 -12.19 -30.24
N ASP A 162 -17.29 -12.50 -31.14
CA ASP A 162 -17.61 -13.09 -32.45
C ASP A 162 -18.07 -14.55 -32.36
N ARG A 163 -17.79 -15.24 -31.24
CA ARG A 163 -18.05 -16.68 -31.07
C ARG A 163 -19.26 -17.00 -30.22
N ILE A 164 -19.62 -16.14 -29.26
CA ILE A 164 -20.64 -16.45 -28.24
C ILE A 164 -21.99 -15.82 -28.59
N LEU A 165 -22.00 -14.56 -29.04
CA LEU A 165 -23.22 -13.80 -29.32
C LEU A 165 -23.11 -13.14 -30.70
N PRO A 166 -23.26 -13.89 -31.80
CA PRO A 166 -23.18 -13.32 -33.13
C PRO A 166 -24.30 -12.29 -33.36
N GLY A 167 -23.98 -11.19 -34.03
CA GLY A 167 -24.92 -10.13 -34.40
C GLY A 167 -24.87 -8.89 -33.51
N GLN A 168 -25.85 -8.00 -33.67
CA GLN A 168 -25.84 -6.66 -33.06
C GLN A 168 -25.85 -6.69 -31.53
N ILE A 169 -26.53 -7.68 -30.91
CA ILE A 169 -26.61 -7.81 -29.46
C ILE A 169 -25.23 -8.06 -28.84
N GLY A 170 -24.42 -8.92 -29.45
CA GLY A 170 -23.06 -9.19 -28.98
C GLY A 170 -22.17 -7.95 -29.08
N ILE A 171 -22.27 -7.19 -30.18
CA ILE A 171 -21.51 -5.95 -30.38
C ILE A 171 -21.90 -4.91 -29.32
N THR A 172 -23.19 -4.72 -29.05
CA THR A 172 -23.66 -3.77 -28.03
C THR A 172 -23.18 -4.15 -26.63
N LEU A 173 -23.33 -5.42 -26.24
CA LEU A 173 -22.88 -5.90 -24.92
C LEU A 173 -21.35 -5.79 -24.78
N PHE A 174 -20.59 -6.17 -25.82
CA PHE A 174 -19.15 -5.99 -25.89
C PHE A 174 -18.75 -4.53 -25.69
N THR A 175 -19.41 -3.61 -26.41
CA THR A 175 -19.09 -2.17 -26.32
C THR A 175 -19.32 -1.64 -24.91
N ILE A 176 -20.43 -2.04 -24.27
CA ILE A 176 -20.73 -1.65 -22.88
C ILE A 176 -19.66 -2.17 -21.92
N LEU A 177 -19.31 -3.45 -22.02
CA LEU A 177 -18.30 -4.07 -21.15
C LEU A 177 -16.92 -3.45 -21.36
N ALA A 178 -16.52 -3.20 -22.61
CA ALA A 178 -15.27 -2.53 -22.94
C ALA A 178 -15.21 -1.11 -22.37
N VAL A 179 -16.30 -0.34 -22.46
CA VAL A 179 -16.37 1.01 -21.89
C VAL A 179 -16.26 0.98 -20.37
N ILE A 180 -17.01 0.10 -19.69
CA ILE A 180 -16.93 -0.07 -18.24
C ILE A 180 -15.51 -0.45 -17.84
N TYR A 181 -14.91 -1.37 -18.59
CA TYR A 181 -13.57 -1.87 -18.33
C TYR A 181 -12.52 -0.76 -18.45
N ILE A 182 -12.44 -0.09 -19.59
CA ILE A 182 -11.52 1.04 -19.84
C ILE A 182 -11.71 2.14 -18.79
N SER A 183 -12.96 2.49 -18.47
CA SER A 183 -13.26 3.52 -17.48
C SER A 183 -12.70 3.15 -16.09
N THR A 184 -12.83 1.88 -15.71
CA THR A 184 -12.35 1.39 -14.42
C THR A 184 -10.83 1.30 -14.40
N SER A 185 -10.19 0.87 -15.49
CA SER A 185 -8.72 0.86 -15.60
C SER A 185 -8.14 2.27 -15.52
N ILE A 186 -8.74 3.24 -16.21
CA ILE A 186 -8.34 4.65 -16.09
C ILE A 186 -8.47 5.12 -14.63
N PHE A 187 -9.57 4.78 -13.97
CA PHE A 187 -9.77 5.14 -12.56
C PHE A 187 -8.68 4.54 -11.66
N VAL A 188 -8.32 3.26 -11.83
CA VAL A 188 -7.24 2.60 -11.07
C VAL A 188 -5.89 3.23 -11.37
N ILE A 189 -5.57 3.51 -12.63
CA ILE A 189 -4.35 4.20 -13.05
C ILE A 189 -4.23 5.56 -12.37
N VAL A 190 -5.33 6.32 -12.32
CA VAL A 190 -5.38 7.62 -11.62
C VAL A 190 -5.18 7.44 -10.12
N LEU A 191 -5.84 6.46 -9.48
CA LEU A 191 -5.65 6.19 -8.06
C LEU A 191 -4.20 5.79 -7.72
N VAL A 192 -3.60 4.92 -8.52
CA VAL A 192 -2.19 4.52 -8.37
C VAL A 192 -1.30 5.75 -8.52
N PHE A 193 -1.52 6.57 -9.54
CA PHE A 193 -0.78 7.80 -9.75
C PHE A 193 -0.89 8.74 -8.56
N LEU A 194 -2.10 9.01 -8.06
CA LEU A 194 -2.33 9.85 -6.89
C LEU A 194 -1.65 9.28 -5.63
N THR A 195 -1.64 7.97 -5.47
CA THR A 195 -0.99 7.30 -4.33
C THR A 195 0.53 7.42 -4.40
N LEU A 196 1.11 7.29 -5.60
CA LEU A 196 2.55 7.42 -5.82
C LEU A 196 3.01 8.89 -5.74
N VAL A 197 2.19 9.82 -6.20
CA VAL A 197 2.49 11.26 -6.22
C VAL A 197 2.29 11.91 -4.87
N HIS A 198 1.53 11.30 -3.95
CA HIS A 198 1.29 11.84 -2.62
C HIS A 198 2.61 12.08 -1.88
N LYS A 199 3.11 13.32 -2.00
CA LYS A 199 4.34 13.78 -1.37
C LYS A 199 4.12 13.73 0.13
N GLN A 200 4.96 12.96 0.81
CA GLN A 200 5.00 12.96 2.26
C GLN A 200 5.23 14.40 2.75
N GLN A 201 4.35 14.88 3.62
CA GLN A 201 4.58 16.16 4.29
C GLN A 201 5.87 16.07 5.12
N PRO A 202 6.73 17.10 5.08
CA PRO A 202 7.98 17.08 5.81
C PRO A 202 7.72 17.01 7.31
N ILE A 203 8.42 16.10 7.99
CA ILE A 203 8.37 15.85 9.45
C ILE A 203 8.56 17.12 10.28
N GLU A 204 9.25 18.11 9.70
CA GLU A 204 9.47 19.44 10.27
C GLU A 204 8.17 20.12 10.69
N GLU A 205 7.08 19.94 9.94
CA GLU A 205 5.77 20.52 10.24
C GLU A 205 5.12 19.84 11.47
N PHE A 206 5.35 18.54 11.65
CA PHE A 206 4.88 17.80 12.83
C PHE A 206 5.68 18.17 14.08
N MET A 207 7.01 18.26 13.97
CA MET A 207 7.88 18.61 15.10
C MET A 207 7.61 20.04 15.60
N THR A 208 7.41 20.99 14.70
CA THR A 208 7.08 22.38 15.05
C THR A 208 5.70 22.51 15.71
N SER A 209 4.70 21.72 15.31
CA SER A 209 3.38 21.70 15.96
C SER A 209 3.44 21.25 17.43
N ARG A 210 4.29 20.26 17.74
CA ARG A 210 4.43 19.73 19.11
C ARG A 210 5.19 20.66 20.03
N GLU A 211 6.18 21.39 19.51
CA GLU A 211 6.89 22.40 20.29
C GLU A 211 5.97 23.56 20.69
N LYS A 212 4.98 23.90 19.87
CA LYS A 212 3.93 24.86 20.24
C LYS A 212 3.01 24.37 21.36
N ILE A 213 2.75 23.07 21.45
CA ILE A 213 1.90 22.49 22.51
C ILE A 213 2.63 22.39 23.86
N ARG A 214 3.97 22.31 23.84
CA ARG A 214 4.80 22.26 25.07
C ARG A 214 5.14 23.64 25.64
N ARG A 215 4.91 24.73 24.91
CA ARG A 215 5.08 26.11 25.37
C ARG A 215 3.76 26.66 25.87
#